data_AF-A0A5A7ZT92-F1
#
_entry.id   AF-A0A5A7ZT92-F1
#
_cell.length_a   1.000
_cell.length_b   1.000
_cell.length_c   1.000
_cell.angle_alpha   90.00
_cell.angle_beta   90.00
_cell.angle_gamma   90.00
#
_symmetry.space_group_name_H-M   'P 1'
#
loop_
_entity.id
_entity.type
_entity.pdbx_description
1 polymer ?
#
loop_
_entity_poly.entity_id
_entity_poly.type
_entity_poly.pdbx_seq_one_letter_code
_entity_poly.pdbx_strand_id
1 'polypeptide(L)'
;MGNIQSELQTAANIAGRIVAAGNSILISGQVTKDSTSSYQGNTTAGNLLTNEAVIAQSISTKIGEFVNLVHSLAQEFDAKDSDLSKLFENGVNLRMSGYGPQIQPSSPENLLKNSLEQNIGDGA
;
A
#
# COMPACT_ATOMS: atom_id res chain seq x y z
N MET A 1 -9.16 5.61 16.00
CA MET A 1 -8.44 6.23 14.87
C MET A 1 -8.31 5.16 13.80
N GLY A 2 -8.58 5.49 12.53
CA GLY A 2 -8.52 4.53 11.43
C GLY A 2 -7.07 4.10 11.17
N ASN A 3 -6.87 2.83 10.81
CA ASN A 3 -5.55 2.29 10.46
C ASN A 3 -5.14 2.86 9.10
N ILE A 4 -3.99 3.53 9.01
CA ILE A 4 -3.41 3.94 7.71
C ILE A 4 -2.61 2.74 7.23
N GLN A 5 -3.21 1.95 6.34
CA GLN A 5 -2.63 0.69 5.89
C GLN A 5 -2.96 0.45 4.42
N SER A 6 -1.92 0.23 3.64
CA SER A 6 -2.02 -0.10 2.24
C SER A 6 -2.35 -1.57 2.03
N GLU A 7 -3.16 -1.84 1.00
CA GLU A 7 -3.59 -3.18 0.60
C GLU A 7 -2.54 -3.88 -0.29
N LEU A 8 -1.29 -3.95 0.18
CA LEU A 8 -0.15 -4.48 -0.56
C LEU A 8 -0.41 -5.90 -1.09
N GLN A 9 -1.01 -6.75 -0.25
CA GLN A 9 -1.34 -8.12 -0.62
C GLN A 9 -2.41 -8.21 -1.71
N THR A 10 -3.39 -7.30 -1.70
CA THR A 10 -4.42 -7.22 -2.75
C THR A 10 -3.79 -6.80 -4.09
N ALA A 11 -2.92 -5.78 -4.06
CA ALA A 11 -2.20 -5.33 -5.26
C ALA A 11 -1.31 -6.45 -5.84
N ALA A 12 -0.53 -7.12 -5.00
CA ALA A 12 0.33 -8.24 -5.41
C ALA A 12 -0.48 -9.43 -5.98
N ASN A 13 -1.62 -9.76 -5.37
CA ASN A 13 -2.50 -10.82 -5.88
C ASN A 13 -3.08 -10.48 -7.26
N ILE A 14 -3.54 -9.25 -7.46
CA ILE A 14 -4.07 -8.81 -8.75
C ILE A 14 -2.96 -8.79 -9.80
N ALA A 15 -1.79 -8.24 -9.47
CA ALA A 15 -0.63 -8.22 -10.34
C ALA A 15 -0.20 -9.64 -10.77
N GLY A 16 -0.14 -10.58 -9.83
CA GLY A 16 0.14 -11.99 -10.12
C GLY A 16 -0.87 -12.63 -11.07
N ARG A 17 -2.17 -12.35 -10.90
CA ARG A 17 -3.22 -12.81 -11.82
C ARG A 17 -3.07 -12.23 -13.22
N ILE A 18 -2.64 -10.97 -13.34
CA ILE A 18 -2.40 -10.31 -14.62
C ILE A 18 -1.22 -10.94 -15.35
N VAL A 19 -0.10 -11.21 -14.66
CA VAL A 19 1.04 -11.95 -15.25
C VAL A 19 0.61 -13.32 -15.75
N ALA A 20 -0.14 -14.07 -14.92
CA ALA A 20 -0.61 -15.40 -15.29
C ALA A 20 -1.47 -15.35 -16.56
N ALA A 21 -2.39 -14.39 -16.66
CA ALA A 21 -3.19 -14.17 -17.86
C ALA A 21 -2.34 -13.77 -19.08
N GLY A 22 -1.33 -12.90 -18.90
CA GLY A 22 -0.40 -12.50 -19.95
C GLY A 22 0.46 -13.66 -20.48
N ASN A 23 0.86 -14.59 -19.61
CA ASN A 23 1.59 -15.79 -20.00
C ASN A 23 0.73 -16.74 -20.85
N SER A 24 -0.57 -16.83 -20.60
CA SER A 24 -1.49 -17.64 -21.41
C SER A 24 -1.57 -17.18 -22.86
N ILE A 25 -1.39 -15.89 -23.14
CA ILE A 25 -1.34 -15.33 -24.51
C ILE A 25 -0.16 -15.91 -25.29
N LEU A 26 0.99 -16.09 -24.62
CA LEU A 26 2.19 -16.67 -25.21
C LEU A 26 1.97 -18.14 -25.60
N ILE A 27 1.29 -18.88 -24.73
CA ILE A 27 1.03 -20.32 -24.90
C ILE A 27 0.02 -20.55 -26.04
N SER A 28 -1.04 -19.74 -26.13
CA SER A 28 -2.02 -19.85 -27.22
C SER A 28 -1.45 -19.50 -28.60
N GLY A 29 -0.35 -18.74 -28.66
CA GLY A 29 0.35 -18.39 -29.90
C GLY A 29 1.32 -19.46 -30.42
N GLN A 30 1.48 -20.60 -29.72
CA GLN A 30 2.33 -21.71 -30.19
C GLN A 30 1.55 -22.56 -31.20
N VAL A 31 1.78 -22.29 -32.48
CA VAL A 31 1.13 -22.94 -33.62
C VAL A 31 2.17 -23.60 -34.52
N THR A 32 1.94 -24.87 -34.86
CA THR A 32 2.85 -25.65 -35.70
C THR A 32 2.66 -25.26 -37.17
N LYS A 33 3.76 -24.86 -37.82
CA LYS A 33 3.76 -24.58 -39.27
C LYS A 33 3.67 -25.90 -40.04
N ASP A 34 2.84 -25.92 -41.09
CA ASP A 34 2.89 -27.00 -42.07
C ASP A 34 4.17 -26.86 -42.91
N SER A 35 5.08 -27.83 -42.76
CA SER A 35 6.35 -27.89 -43.49
C SER A 35 6.31 -28.81 -44.71
N THR A 36 5.16 -29.44 -44.99
CA THR A 36 5.04 -30.52 -45.96
C THR A 36 4.34 -30.09 -47.25
N SER A 37 3.36 -29.20 -47.17
CA SER A 37 2.62 -28.78 -48.36
C SER A 37 3.21 -27.52 -48.99
N SER A 38 3.35 -27.54 -50.33
CA SER A 38 3.94 -26.45 -51.12
C SER A 38 2.87 -25.62 -51.85
N TYR A 39 1.84 -25.20 -51.12
CA TYR A 39 0.81 -24.29 -51.62
C TYR A 39 1.13 -22.86 -51.21
N GLN A 40 0.81 -21.88 -52.06
CA GLN A 40 1.04 -20.46 -51.75
C GLN A 40 0.32 -20.02 -50.46
N GLY A 41 -0.82 -20.63 -50.15
CA GLY A 41 -1.52 -20.45 -48.88
C GLY A 41 -0.70 -20.84 -47.65
N ASN A 42 0.15 -21.86 -47.73
CA ASN A 42 1.01 -22.27 -46.61
C ASN A 42 2.10 -21.24 -46.31
N THR A 43 2.70 -20.66 -47.34
CA THR A 43 3.67 -19.59 -47.17
C THR A 43 3.03 -18.37 -46.49
N THR A 44 1.83 -17.98 -46.94
CA THR A 44 1.08 -16.88 -46.33
C THR A 44 0.72 -17.19 -44.88
N ALA A 45 0.18 -18.37 -44.59
CA ALA A 45 -0.14 -18.79 -43.24
C ALA A 45 1.12 -18.79 -42.34
N GLY A 46 2.23 -19.37 -42.79
CA GLY A 46 3.48 -19.41 -42.04
C GLY A 46 4.02 -18.02 -41.67
N ASN A 47 3.87 -17.03 -42.57
CA ASN A 47 4.24 -15.64 -42.29
C ASN A 47 3.30 -14.99 -41.26
N LEU A 48 1.99 -15.20 -41.38
CA LEU A 48 1.00 -14.69 -40.42
C LEU A 48 1.26 -15.26 -39.02
N LEU A 49 1.48 -16.57 -38.89
CA LEU A 49 1.78 -17.20 -37.60
C LEU A 49 3.08 -16.66 -36.98
N THR A 50 4.09 -16.34 -37.81
CA THR A 50 5.34 -15.73 -37.32
C THR A 50 5.09 -14.32 -36.77
N ASN A 51 4.33 -13.50 -37.49
CA ASN A 51 3.97 -12.15 -37.04
C ASN A 51 3.13 -12.19 -35.77
N GLU A 52 2.18 -13.12 -35.68
CA GLU A 52 1.34 -13.32 -34.50
C GLU A 52 2.17 -13.72 -33.27
N ALA A 53 3.14 -14.62 -33.41
CA ALA A 53 4.05 -15.00 -32.33
C ALA A 53 4.87 -13.80 -31.82
N VAL A 54 5.37 -12.94 -32.73
CA VAL A 54 6.08 -11.70 -32.36
C VAL A 54 5.17 -10.73 -31.61
N ILE A 55 3.92 -10.57 -32.06
CA ILE A 55 2.93 -9.71 -31.42
C ILE A 55 2.59 -10.24 -30.01
N ALA A 56 2.32 -11.55 -29.89
CA ALA A 56 2.02 -12.20 -28.61
C ALA A 56 3.18 -12.03 -27.60
N GLN A 57 4.42 -12.19 -28.06
CA GLN A 57 5.61 -11.94 -27.24
C GLN A 57 5.70 -10.49 -26.77
N SER A 58 5.47 -9.52 -27.66
CA SER A 58 5.48 -8.10 -27.33
C SER A 58 4.42 -7.75 -26.28
N ILE A 59 3.20 -8.26 -26.44
CA ILE A 59 2.10 -8.05 -25.49
C ILE A 59 2.46 -8.64 -24.12
N SER A 60 2.95 -9.88 -24.08
CA SER A 60 3.34 -10.53 -22.82
C SER A 60 4.44 -9.75 -22.09
N THR A 61 5.46 -9.27 -22.81
CA THR A 61 6.51 -8.41 -22.24
C THR A 61 5.92 -7.14 -21.64
N LYS A 62 5.01 -6.46 -22.35
CA LYS A 62 4.38 -5.22 -21.85
C LYS A 62 3.50 -5.47 -20.63
N ILE A 63 2.81 -6.61 -20.56
CA ILE A 63 2.06 -7.02 -19.37
C ILE A 63 3.02 -7.22 -18.18
N GLY A 64 4.16 -7.87 -18.40
CA GLY A 64 5.20 -8.04 -17.38
C GLY A 64 5.75 -6.70 -16.85
N GLU A 65 6.06 -5.76 -17.75
CA GLU A 65 6.49 -4.41 -17.39
C GLU A 65 5.43 -3.69 -16.55
N PHE A 66 4.16 -3.76 -16.95
CA PHE A 66 3.05 -3.15 -16.22
C PHE A 66 2.91 -3.71 -14.79
N VAL A 67 3.03 -5.02 -14.64
CA VAL A 67 2.95 -5.68 -13.31
C VAL A 67 4.11 -5.22 -12.42
N ASN A 68 5.32 -5.08 -12.96
CA ASN A 68 6.43 -4.54 -12.19
C ASN A 68 6.15 -3.13 -11.68
N LEU A 69 5.52 -2.27 -12.49
CA LEU A 69 5.09 -0.93 -12.06
C LEU A 69 4.06 -1.00 -10.93
N VAL A 70 3.08 -1.93 -11.00
CA VAL A 70 2.09 -2.13 -9.94
C VAL A 70 2.77 -2.54 -8.62
N HIS A 71 3.73 -3.47 -8.66
CA HIS A 71 4.48 -3.86 -7.46
C HIS A 71 5.26 -2.69 -6.86
N SER A 72 5.99 -1.93 -7.68
CA SER A 72 6.75 -0.77 -7.22
C SER A 72 5.84 0.30 -6.58
N LEU A 73 4.71 0.60 -7.22
CA LEU A 73 3.76 1.57 -6.71
C LEU A 73 3.14 1.11 -5.38
N ALA A 74 2.80 -0.17 -5.26
CA ALA A 74 2.25 -0.72 -4.02
C ALA A 74 3.26 -0.65 -2.86
N GLN A 75 4.55 -0.90 -3.13
CA GLN A 75 5.62 -0.74 -2.15
C GLN A 75 5.81 0.73 -1.73
N GLU A 76 5.67 1.67 -2.66
CA GLU A 76 5.75 3.10 -2.34
C GLU A 76 4.61 3.55 -1.42
N PHE A 77 3.39 3.07 -1.67
CA PHE A 77 2.25 3.32 -0.78
C PHE A 77 2.47 2.73 0.62
N ASP A 78 2.98 1.50 0.73
CA ASP A 78 3.28 0.86 2.02
C ASP A 78 4.32 1.64 2.82
N ALA A 79 5.38 2.11 2.15
CA ALA A 79 6.38 2.97 2.77
C ALA A 79 5.78 4.29 3.27
N LYS A 80 4.91 4.93 2.47
CA LYS A 80 4.24 6.18 2.87
C LYS A 80 3.27 5.97 4.03
N ASP A 81 2.52 4.88 4.05
CA ASP A 81 1.59 4.56 5.14
C ASP A 81 2.33 4.29 6.46
N SER A 82 3.48 3.61 6.40
CA SER A 82 4.39 3.45 7.55
C SER A 82 4.89 4.81 8.07
N ASP A 83 5.33 5.70 7.18
CA ASP A 83 5.81 7.04 7.56
C ASP A 83 4.71 7.87 8.22
N LEU A 84 3.50 7.86 7.65
CA LEU A 84 2.34 8.55 8.22
C LEU A 84 1.95 7.98 9.58
N SER A 85 1.93 6.65 9.72
CA SER A 85 1.62 5.99 10.99
C SER A 85 2.57 6.42 12.10
N LYS A 86 3.88 6.46 11.83
CA LYS A 86 4.90 6.97 12.77
C LYS A 86 4.68 8.44 13.13
N LEU A 87 4.32 9.28 12.16
CA LEU A 87 4.03 10.69 12.41
C LEU A 87 2.84 10.85 13.37
N PHE A 88 1.77 10.08 13.18
CA PHE A 88 0.61 10.10 14.06
C PHE A 88 0.92 9.57 15.45
N GLU A 89 1.66 8.46 15.57
CA GLU A 89 2.12 7.96 16.87
C GLU A 89 2.94 9.01 17.63
N ASN A 90 3.91 9.65 16.97
CA ASN A 90 4.75 10.68 17.57
C ASN A 90 3.95 11.95 17.93
N GLY A 91 3.01 12.37 17.08
CA GLY A 91 2.11 13.49 17.36
C GLY A 91 1.16 13.21 18.54
N VAL A 92 0.69 11.98 18.70
CA VAL A 92 -0.11 11.54 19.87
C VAL A 92 0.76 11.52 21.12
N ASN A 93 1.99 11.01 21.05
CA ASN A 93 2.92 10.97 22.17
C ASN A 93 3.29 12.38 22.68
N LEU A 94 3.46 13.37 21.79
CA LEU A 94 3.69 14.77 22.17
C LEU A 94 2.48 15.41 22.88
N ARG A 95 1.25 15.05 22.47
CA ARG A 95 0.02 15.52 23.12
C ARG A 95 -0.22 14.85 24.48
N MET A 96 0.24 13.61 24.66
CA MET A 96 0.17 12.91 25.94
C MET A 96 1.27 13.33 26.91
N SER A 97 2.47 13.67 26.44
CA SER A 97 3.57 14.13 27.30
C SER A 97 3.36 15.54 27.87
N GLY A 98 2.37 16.29 27.38
CA GLY A 98 1.90 17.55 27.95
C GLY A 98 0.95 17.39 29.15
N TYR A 99 0.49 16.16 29.45
CA TYR A 99 -0.26 15.85 30.67
C TYR A 99 0.70 15.31 31.75
N GLY A 100 1.46 16.21 32.36
CA GLY A 100 2.06 15.96 33.69
C GLY A 100 0.95 15.85 34.77
N PRO A 101 1.28 15.39 36.00
CA PRO A 101 0.29 15.18 37.05
C PRO A 101 -0.58 16.42 37.22
N GLN A 102 -1.89 16.24 37.06
CA GLN A 102 -2.84 17.34 37.20
C GLN A 102 -2.75 17.87 38.63
N ILE A 103 -2.25 19.09 38.78
CA ILE A 103 -2.51 19.89 39.98
C ILE A 103 -4.02 20.13 39.94
N GLN A 104 -4.77 19.34 40.70
CA GLN A 104 -6.20 19.49 40.83
C GLN A 104 -6.46 20.93 41.29
N PRO A 105 -7.22 21.76 40.55
CA PRO A 105 -7.51 23.11 40.99
C PRO A 105 -8.25 22.99 42.32
N SER A 106 -7.63 23.47 43.40
CA SER A 106 -8.24 23.47 44.72
C SER A 106 -9.57 24.21 44.63
N SER A 107 -10.67 23.48 44.88
CA SER A 107 -12.01 24.05 44.94
C SER A 107 -12.01 25.28 45.87
N PRO A 108 -12.68 26.39 45.52
CA PRO A 108 -12.70 27.62 46.34
C PRO A 108 -13.06 27.40 47.81
N GLU A 109 -13.80 26.34 48.12
CA GLU A 109 -14.14 25.92 49.49
C GLU A 109 -12.91 25.54 50.34
N ASN A 110 -11.83 25.05 49.73
CA ASN A 110 -10.59 24.69 50.42
C ASN A 110 -9.68 25.89 50.69
N LEU A 111 -9.86 27.00 49.96
CA LEU A 111 -9.12 28.26 50.17
C LEU A 111 -9.69 29.06 51.36
N LEU A 112 -11.01 28.97 51.60
CA LEU A 112 -11.65 29.59 52.76
C LEU A 112 -11.33 28.86 54.07
N LYS A 113 -11.27 27.53 54.07
CA LYS A 113 -10.93 26.75 55.27
C LYS A 113 -9.51 27.02 55.76
N ASN A 114 -8.53 27.04 54.85
CA ASN A 114 -7.14 27.35 55.19
C ASN A 114 -6.94 28.78 55.72
N SER A 115 -7.74 29.75 55.26
CA SER A 115 -7.67 31.14 55.73
C SER A 115 -8.31 31.35 57.11
N LEU A 116 -9.25 30.50 57.50
CA LEU A 116 -9.92 30.57 58.81
C LEU A 116 -9.16 29.81 59.90
N GLU A 117 -8.45 28.73 59.54
CA GLU A 117 -7.62 27.95 60.48
C GLU A 117 -6.29 28.64 60.83
N GLN A 118 -5.83 29.61 60.02
CA GLN A 118 -4.63 30.41 60.32
C GLN A 118 -4.87 31.63 61.23
N ASN A 119 -6.12 31.94 61.60
CA ASN A 119 -6.45 33.15 62.39
C ASN A 119 -6.94 32.87 63.82
N ILE A 120 -6.81 31.64 64.34
CA ILE A 120 -7.16 31.30 65.74
C ILE A 120 -5.93 30.89 66.58
N GLY A 121 -4.72 31.11 66.07
CA GLY A 121 -3.48 30.80 66.78
C GLY A 121 -2.58 32.01 66.93
N ASP A 122 -2.98 32.97 67.76
CA ASP A 122 -2.06 33.73 68.65
C ASP A 122 -2.89 34.72 69.49
N GLY A 123 -3.56 34.16 70.50
CA GLY A 123 -3.89 34.88 71.72
C GLY A 123 -2.79 34.63 72.74
N ALA A 124 -1.96 35.64 72.98
CA ALA A 124 -1.22 35.86 74.21
C ALA A 124 -0.97 37.37 74.38
#